data_AF-A0A537TK01-F1
#
_entry.id   AF-A0A537TK01-F1
#
_cell.length_a   1.000
_cell.length_b   1.000
_cell.length_c   1.000
_cell.angle_alpha   90.00
_cell.angle_beta   90.00
_cell.angle_gamma   90.00
#
_symmetry.space_group_name_H-M   'P 1'
#
loop_
_entity.id
_entity.type
_entity.pdbx_description
1 polymer ?
#
loop_
_entity_poly.entity_id
_entity_poly.type
_entity_poly.pdbx_seq_one_letter_code
_entity_poly.pdbx_strand_id
1 'polypeptide(L)'
;MRIVQAPRVHLKLLRGHGAAFLSPTRLAFFTSGSSNCRAVPATLAVETPDAIRIQLKNEMPPNQICLTDLVIEPVVIAIAPKQINVHHRLTIRLYYPLTSQPVLFTAPPLS
;
A
#
# COMPACT_ATOMS: atom_id res chain seq x y z
N MET A 1 10.37 7.94 -3.14
CA MET A 1 8.94 7.57 -3.18
C MET A 1 8.15 8.66 -2.47
N ARG A 2 7.16 9.29 -3.11
CA ARG A 2 6.31 10.32 -2.47
C ARG A 2 5.00 9.65 -2.02
N ILE A 3 4.69 9.76 -0.73
CA ILE A 3 3.51 9.15 -0.10
C ILE A 3 2.49 10.25 0.11
N VAL A 4 1.25 9.99 -0.27
CA VAL A 4 0.12 10.89 -0.02
C VAL A 4 -1.01 10.06 0.57
N GLN A 5 -1.63 10.53 1.66
CA GLN A 5 -2.87 9.90 2.15
C GLN A 5 -3.94 9.99 1.08
N ALA A 6 -4.67 8.90 0.83
CA ALA A 6 -5.71 8.91 -0.18
C ALA A 6 -6.88 9.80 0.29
N PRO A 7 -7.40 10.70 -0.56
CA PRO A 7 -8.71 11.29 -0.33
C PRO A 7 -9.74 10.18 -0.12
N ARG A 8 -10.64 10.33 0.87
CA ARG A 8 -11.69 9.34 1.22
C ARG A 8 -12.53 8.89 0.01
N VAL A 9 -12.59 9.70 -1.05
CA VAL A 9 -13.30 9.43 -2.31
C VAL A 9 -12.80 8.15 -3.01
N HIS A 10 -11.54 7.76 -2.85
CA HIS A 10 -10.97 6.57 -3.50
C HIS A 10 -11.16 5.26 -2.71
N LEU A 11 -11.76 5.32 -1.52
CA LEU A 11 -12.00 4.14 -0.68
C LEU A 11 -12.92 3.09 -1.35
N LYS A 12 -13.83 3.53 -2.24
CA LYS A 12 -14.71 2.62 -2.97
C LYS A 12 -13.93 1.68 -3.91
N LEU A 13 -12.86 2.16 -4.53
CA LEU A 13 -12.03 1.40 -5.48
C LEU A 13 -11.23 0.29 -4.79
N LEU A 14 -10.94 0.45 -3.50
CA LEU A 14 -10.19 -0.52 -2.71
C LEU A 14 -11.08 -1.66 -2.17
N ARG A 15 -12.41 -1.55 -2.25
CA ARG A 15 -13.33 -2.58 -1.73
C ARG A 15 -13.18 -3.89 -2.50
N GLY A 16 -13.09 -5.00 -1.78
CA GLY A 16 -12.97 -6.35 -2.33
C GLY A 16 -11.56 -6.78 -2.75
N HIS A 17 -10.66 -5.81 -3.01
CA HIS A 17 -9.32 -6.08 -3.56
C HIS A 17 -8.18 -5.61 -2.65
N GLY A 18 -8.44 -4.64 -1.78
CA GLY A 18 -7.44 -4.03 -0.90
C GLY A 18 -6.44 -3.11 -1.60
N ALA A 19 -6.46 -3.07 -2.94
CA ALA A 19 -5.64 -2.19 -3.77
C ALA A 19 -6.35 -1.85 -5.09
N ALA A 20 -5.99 -0.72 -5.68
CA ALA A 20 -6.48 -0.28 -7.00
C ALA A 20 -5.52 0.73 -7.64
N PHE A 21 -5.41 0.69 -8.98
CA PHE A 21 -4.83 1.80 -9.72
C PHE A 21 -5.79 3.00 -9.68
N LEU A 22 -5.28 4.17 -9.29
CA LEU A 22 -6.03 5.43 -9.38
C LEU A 22 -5.74 6.18 -10.68
N SER A 23 -4.57 5.93 -11.26
CA SER A 23 -4.12 6.42 -12.57
C SER A 23 -2.92 5.59 -13.02
N PRO A 24 -2.39 5.77 -14.25
CA PRO A 24 -1.20 5.07 -14.70
C PRO A 24 0.05 5.29 -13.81
N THR A 25 0.03 6.32 -12.95
CA THR A 25 1.17 6.70 -12.11
C THR A 25 0.85 6.67 -10.61
N ARG A 26 -0.34 6.18 -10.24
CA ARG A 26 -0.82 6.17 -8.85
C ARG A 26 -1.47 4.85 -8.52
N LEU A 27 -0.95 4.22 -7.46
CA LEU A 27 -1.52 3.01 -6.87
C LEU A 27 -1.98 3.33 -5.46
N ALA A 28 -3.19 2.90 -5.12
CA ALA A 28 -3.73 2.97 -3.79
C ALA A 28 -3.89 1.57 -3.19
N PHE A 29 -3.68 1.45 -1.88
CA PHE A 29 -3.91 0.21 -1.14
C PHE A 29 -4.19 0.49 0.34
N PHE A 30 -4.75 -0.49 1.04
CA PHE A 30 -4.92 -0.41 2.49
C PHE A 30 -3.64 -0.77 3.22
N THR A 31 -3.38 -0.06 4.30
CA THR A 31 -2.43 -0.45 5.35
C THR A 31 -3.19 -0.59 6.66
N SER A 32 -2.62 -1.34 7.59
CA SER A 32 -3.17 -1.51 8.92
C SER A 32 -2.10 -1.24 9.97
N GLY A 33 -2.45 -0.53 11.01
CA GLY A 33 -1.57 -0.28 12.14
C GLY A 33 -2.39 0.03 13.38
N SER A 34 -1.80 0.82 14.26
CA SER A 34 -2.46 1.37 15.44
C SER A 34 -2.63 2.88 15.28
N SER A 35 -3.57 3.47 16.01
CA SER A 35 -3.82 4.92 15.99
C SER A 35 -2.59 5.77 16.33
N ASN A 36 -1.61 5.23 17.08
CA ASN A 36 -0.36 5.91 17.41
C ASN A 36 0.89 5.30 16.74
N CYS A 37 0.72 4.28 15.88
CA CYS A 37 1.78 3.63 15.11
C CYS A 37 1.28 3.30 13.71
N ARG A 38 1.56 4.19 12.76
CA ARG A 38 1.08 4.03 11.39
C ARG A 38 2.07 3.21 10.58
N ALA A 39 1.58 2.22 9.85
CA ALA A 39 2.41 1.47 8.91
C ALA A 39 2.47 2.24 7.58
N VAL A 40 3.60 2.89 7.31
CA VAL A 40 3.79 3.70 6.11
C VAL A 40 4.78 3.05 5.15
N PRO A 41 4.62 3.21 3.83
CA PRO A 41 5.59 2.69 2.87
C PRO A 41 6.98 3.27 3.09
N ALA A 42 7.99 2.40 3.13
CA ALA A 42 9.39 2.78 3.22
C ALA A 42 10.08 2.62 1.85
N THR A 43 9.92 1.45 1.23
CA THR A 43 10.52 1.13 -0.07
C THR A 43 9.53 0.39 -0.96
N LEU A 44 9.71 0.56 -2.26
CA LEU A 44 9.00 -0.18 -3.30
C LEU A 44 10.03 -0.82 -4.23
N ALA A 45 9.84 -2.09 -4.52
CA ALA A 45 10.58 -2.84 -5.52
C ALA A 45 9.61 -3.42 -6.53
N VAL A 46 9.93 -3.26 -7.82
CA VAL A 46 9.23 -3.95 -8.91
C VAL A 46 9.90 -5.31 -9.08
N GLU A 47 9.18 -6.39 -8.81
CA GLU A 47 9.69 -7.75 -8.97
C GLU A 47 9.47 -8.23 -10.40
N THR A 48 8.29 -7.96 -10.95
CA THR A 48 7.93 -8.16 -12.36
C THR A 48 6.97 -7.04 -12.79
N PRO A 49 6.66 -6.89 -14.09
CA PRO A 49 5.65 -5.93 -14.53
C PRO A 49 4.26 -6.11 -13.88
N ASP A 50 3.94 -7.31 -13.40
CA ASP A 50 2.65 -7.69 -12.79
C ASP A 50 2.78 -7.98 -11.28
N ALA A 51 3.94 -7.69 -10.66
CA ALA A 51 4.13 -7.87 -9.22
C ALA A 51 5.09 -6.86 -8.59
N ILE A 52 4.66 -6.25 -7.49
CA ILE A 52 5.50 -5.38 -6.66
C ILE A 52 5.60 -5.86 -5.22
N ARG A 53 6.72 -5.50 -4.60
CA ARG A 53 6.97 -5.61 -3.18
C ARG A 53 7.03 -4.23 -2.55
N ILE A 54 6.32 -4.03 -1.45
CA ILE A 54 6.36 -2.80 -0.66
C ILE A 54 6.78 -3.17 0.76
N GLN A 55 7.91 -2.61 1.21
CA GLN A 55 8.32 -2.70 2.61
C GLN A 55 7.69 -1.55 3.37
N LEU A 56 6.97 -1.86 4.45
CA LEU A 56 6.42 -0.86 5.36
C LEU A 56 7.39 -0.63 6.52
N LYS A 57 7.30 0.56 7.11
CA LYS A 57 7.92 0.91 8.39
C LYS A 57 6.86 1.45 9.33
N ASN A 58 7.10 1.34 10.63
CA ASN A 58 6.26 2.00 11.62
C ASN A 58 6.71 3.45 11.75
N GLU A 59 5.76 4.37 11.60
CA GLU A 59 5.89 5.77 11.97
C GLU A 59 5.18 5.96 13.31
N MET A 60 5.96 6.27 14.34
CA MET A 60 5.49 6.45 15.71
C MET A 60 6.14 7.67 16.35
N PRO A 61 5.47 8.34 17.30
CA PRO A 61 6.09 9.36 18.14
C PRO A 61 7.28 8.79 18.94
N PRO A 62 8.32 9.61 19.23
CA PRO A 62 9.44 9.15 20.05
C PRO A 62 8.98 8.71 21.45
N ASN A 63 9.59 7.64 21.97
CA ASN A 63 9.35 7.07 23.29
C ASN A 63 7.92 6.55 23.55
N GLN A 64 7.16 6.21 22.50
CA GLN A 64 5.86 5.55 22.65
C GLN A 64 5.92 4.09 22.17
N ILE A 65 5.06 3.27 22.76
CA ILE A 65 4.73 1.93 22.25
C ILE A 65 3.46 2.00 21.43
N CYS A 66 3.32 1.10 20.46
CA CYS A 66 2.09 0.98 19.69
C CYS A 66 0.94 0.50 20.56
N LEU A 67 -0.23 1.13 20.41
CA LEU A 67 -1.45 0.65 21.03
C LEU A 67 -1.90 -0.66 20.36
N THR A 68 -2.81 -1.37 21.02
CA THR A 68 -3.37 -2.64 20.53
C THR A 68 -4.59 -2.46 19.62
N ASP A 69 -4.96 -1.22 19.32
CA ASP A 69 -6.08 -0.91 18.42
C ASP A 69 -5.70 -1.16 16.96
N LEU A 70 -6.71 -1.51 16.15
CA LEU A 70 -6.54 -1.73 14.71
C LEU A 70 -7.13 -0.56 13.94
N VAL A 71 -6.27 0.16 13.23
CA VAL A 71 -6.66 1.24 12.31
C VAL A 71 -6.30 0.83 10.89
N ILE A 72 -7.29 0.89 9.99
CA ILE A 72 -7.11 0.63 8.56
C ILE A 72 -7.11 1.97 7.83
N GLU A 73 -6.06 2.21 7.03
CA GLU A 73 -5.89 3.48 6.32
C GLU A 73 -5.56 3.28 4.84
N PRO A 74 -6.12 4.11 3.94
CA PRO A 74 -5.74 4.10 2.54
C PRO A 74 -4.45 4.90 2.32
N VAL A 75 -3.52 4.32 1.59
CA VAL A 75 -2.26 4.96 1.20
C VAL A 75 -2.20 5.05 -0.32
N VAL A 76 -1.73 6.19 -0.84
CA VAL A 76 -1.42 6.36 -2.26
C VAL A 76 0.07 6.53 -2.45
N ILE A 77 0.60 5.81 -3.43
CA ILE A 77 2.00 5.87 -3.81
C ILE A 77 2.12 6.23 -5.29
N ALA A 78 3.25 6.86 -5.64
CA ALA A 78 3.64 7.00 -7.03
C ALA A 78 4.24 5.68 -7.55
N ILE A 79 3.86 5.30 -8.76
CA ILE A 79 4.41 4.15 -9.49
C ILE A 79 4.92 4.60 -10.86
N ALA A 80 5.84 3.82 -11.43
CA ALA A 80 6.40 4.06 -12.76
C ALA A 80 5.67 3.21 -13.81
N PRO A 81 4.84 3.78 -14.71
CA PRO A 81 4.08 3.00 -15.69
C PRO A 81 4.96 2.27 -16.71
N LYS A 82 6.22 2.69 -16.89
CA LYS A 82 7.17 1.98 -17.76
C LYS A 82 7.65 0.64 -17.17
N GLN A 83 7.46 0.43 -15.87
CA GLN A 83 7.93 -0.76 -15.15
C GLN A 83 6.77 -1.67 -14.72
N ILE A 84 5.55 -1.16 -14.70
CA ILE A 84 4.35 -1.86 -14.21
C ILE A 84 3.29 -1.84 -15.31
N ASN A 85 2.75 -3.02 -15.63
CA ASN A 85 1.68 -3.14 -16.62
C ASN A 85 0.32 -2.81 -15.97
N VAL A 86 -0.13 -1.57 -16.14
CA VAL A 86 -1.39 -1.09 -15.55
C VAL A 86 -2.63 -1.70 -16.21
N HIS A 87 -2.51 -2.38 -17.34
CA HIS A 87 -3.63 -3.05 -18.02
C HIS A 87 -3.79 -4.52 -17.61
N HIS A 88 -2.91 -5.01 -16.73
CA HIS A 88 -2.99 -6.35 -16.13
C HIS A 88 -3.29 -6.26 -14.63
N ARG A 89 -3.65 -7.39 -14.02
CA ARG A 89 -3.79 -7.49 -12.56
C ARG A 89 -2.40 -7.36 -11.93
N LEU A 90 -2.26 -6.47 -10.97
CA LEU A 90 -1.02 -6.30 -10.23
C LEU A 90 -1.08 -6.99 -8.87
N THR A 91 -0.13 -7.88 -8.62
CA THR A 91 0.08 -8.48 -7.30
C THR A 91 0.91 -7.54 -6.42
N ILE A 92 0.44 -7.29 -5.19
CA ILE A 92 1.10 -6.37 -4.26
C ILE A 92 1.42 -7.14 -2.98
N ARG A 93 2.71 -7.26 -2.66
CA ARG A 93 3.20 -7.91 -1.44
C ARG A 93 3.61 -6.86 -0.42
N LEU A 94 2.82 -6.70 0.64
CA LEU A 94 3.09 -5.77 1.72
C LEU A 94 3.82 -6.47 2.87
N TYR A 95 5.05 -6.04 3.16
CA TYR A 95 5.83 -6.57 4.28
C TYR A 95 5.78 -5.60 5.45
N TYR A 96 5.13 -6.00 6.55
CA TYR A 96 5.17 -5.25 7.80
C TYR A 96 6.48 -5.56 8.56
N PRO A 97 7.00 -4.63 9.38
CA PRO A 97 8.27 -4.82 10.09
C PRO A 97 8.33 -6.07 11.00
N LEU A 98 7.18 -6.52 11.50
CA LEU A 98 7.10 -7.61 12.49
C LEU A 98 6.49 -8.90 11.92
N THR A 99 6.17 -8.94 10.62
CA THR A 99 5.52 -10.10 9.99
C THR A 99 6.47 -10.81 9.06
N SER A 100 6.59 -12.13 9.21
CA SER A 100 7.40 -12.96 8.32
C SER A 100 6.76 -13.17 6.94
N GLN A 101 5.42 -13.14 6.88
CA GLN A 101 4.65 -13.31 5.66
C GLN A 101 4.09 -11.97 5.18
N PRO A 102 4.13 -11.69 3.86
CA PRO A 102 3.52 -10.48 3.34
C PRO A 102 1.99 -10.58 3.34
N VAL A 103 1.32 -9.45 3.56
CA VAL A 103 -0.10 -9.30 3.21
C VAL A 103 -0.19 -9.14 1.70
N LEU A 104 -1.08 -9.91 1.08
CA LEU A 104 -1.28 -9.92 -0.36
C LEU A 104 -2.52 -9.13 -0.75
N PHE A 105 -2.34 -8.20 -1.70
CA PHE A 105 -3.44 -7.57 -2.42
C PHE A 105 -3.30 -7.79 -3.92
N THR A 106 -4.41 -7.59 -4.62
CA THR A 106 -4.42 -7.59 -6.08
C THR A 106 -5.13 -6.34 -6.56
N ALA A 107 -4.46 -5.48 -7.31
CA ALA A 107 -5.13 -4.39 -7.99
C ALA A 107 -5.70 -4.89 -9.32
N PRO A 108 -7.00 -4.67 -9.61
CA PRO A 108 -7.55 -4.93 -10.93
C PRO A 108 -6.90 -3.99 -11.97
N PRO A 109 -6.96 -4.34 -13.27
CA PRO A 109 -6.47 -3.48 -14.34
C PRO A 109 -7.08 -2.08 -14.29
N LEU A 110 -6.30 -1.09 -14.72
CA LEU A 110 -6.79 0.25 -14.99
C LEU A 110 -7.69 0.20 -16.24
N SER A 111 -8.97 0.50 -16.04
CA SER A 111 -10.01 0.63 -17.08
C SER A 111 -9.78 1.83 -17.98
#